data_AF-A0A352BGE3-F1
#
_entry.id   AF-A0A352BGE3-F1
#
_cell.length_a   1.000
_cell.length_b   1.000
_cell.length_c   1.000
_cell.angle_alpha   90.00
_cell.angle_beta   90.00
_cell.angle_gamma   90.00
#
_symmetry.space_group_name_H-M   'P 1'
#
loop_
_entity.id
_entity.type
_entity.pdbx_description
1 polymer ?
#
loop_
_entity_poly.entity_id
_entity_poly.type
_entity_poly.pdbx_seq_one_letter_code
_entity_poly.pdbx_strand_id
1 'polypeptide(L)'
;VVVCLGSDKVLSDMVGVLVAENLKKNKVRAFVFGGFDRQIMAKDVESIVKKFPQKNILFVDSGMSKNQIVFDPNGIRLNCGKFFEGASITAGTILKSNGKFLLATTPAKTVFYMAKKISDAILEYFWFVELLKK
;
A
#
# COMPACT_ATOMS: atom_id res chain seq x y z
N VAL A 1 7.69 4.06 9.51
CA VAL A 1 8.13 3.05 8.52
C VAL A 1 6.99 2.81 7.56
N VAL A 2 7.27 2.75 6.26
CA VAL A 2 6.23 2.46 5.26
C VAL A 2 6.31 0.98 4.88
N VAL A 3 5.17 0.28 4.96
CA VAL A 3 5.00 -1.12 4.59
C VAL A 3 4.05 -1.20 3.42
N CYS A 4 4.59 -1.44 2.24
CA CYS A 4 3.83 -1.56 1.02
C CYS A 4 3.49 -3.02 0.74
N LEU A 5 2.22 -3.30 0.50
CA LEU A 5 1.65 -4.59 0.17
C LEU A 5 1.22 -4.57 -1.31
N GLY A 6 1.54 -5.62 -2.03
CA GLY A 6 0.99 -5.88 -3.36
C GLY A 6 1.84 -6.87 -4.17
N SER A 7 1.37 -7.24 -5.35
CA SER A 7 2.09 -8.08 -6.30
C SER A 7 2.23 -7.40 -7.66
N ASP A 8 3.41 -7.50 -8.25
CA ASP A 8 3.73 -7.15 -9.63
C ASP A 8 3.12 -8.10 -10.69
N LYS A 9 2.62 -9.28 -10.27
CA LYS A 9 1.93 -10.23 -11.17
C LYS A 9 0.52 -9.80 -11.54
N VAL A 10 -0.11 -8.94 -10.75
CA VAL A 10 -1.51 -8.55 -10.93
C VAL A 10 -1.58 -7.03 -10.95
N LEU A 11 -1.87 -6.45 -12.11
CA LEU A 11 -1.87 -5.00 -12.32
C LEU A 11 -2.67 -4.23 -11.25
N SER A 12 -3.86 -4.72 -10.89
CA SER A 12 -4.67 -4.08 -9.84
C SER A 12 -4.02 -4.14 -8.45
N ASP A 13 -3.16 -5.11 -8.20
CA ASP A 13 -2.46 -5.32 -6.93
C ASP A 13 -1.07 -4.63 -6.89
N MET A 14 -0.68 -3.92 -7.96
CA MET A 14 0.67 -3.33 -8.07
C MET A 14 0.87 -2.03 -7.30
N VAL A 15 -0.18 -1.43 -6.71
CA VAL A 15 -0.07 -0.07 -6.18
C VAL A 15 0.98 0.03 -5.07
N GLY A 16 0.96 -0.87 -4.08
CA GLY A 16 1.96 -0.84 -3.01
C GLY A 16 3.39 -1.05 -3.55
N VAL A 17 3.58 -1.95 -4.51
CA VAL A 17 4.88 -2.19 -5.15
C VAL A 17 5.41 -0.89 -5.79
N LEU A 18 4.60 -0.23 -6.62
CA LEU A 18 4.96 1.02 -7.29
C LEU A 18 5.20 2.17 -6.30
N VAL A 19 4.39 2.27 -5.24
CA VAL A 19 4.59 3.27 -4.17
C VAL A 19 5.97 3.09 -3.54
N ALA A 20 6.34 1.84 -3.21
CA ALA A 20 7.63 1.58 -2.60
C ALA A 20 8.80 1.89 -3.54
N GLU A 21 8.68 1.61 -4.83
CA GLU A 21 9.69 2.00 -5.81
C GLU A 21 9.89 3.52 -5.84
N ASN A 22 8.79 4.29 -5.85
CA ASN A 22 8.84 5.75 -5.83
C ASN A 22 9.48 6.28 -4.53
N LEU A 23 9.14 5.69 -3.38
CA LEU A 23 9.72 6.08 -2.09
C LEU A 23 11.21 5.75 -2.00
N LYS A 24 11.63 4.58 -2.48
CA LYS A 24 13.04 4.17 -2.50
C LYS A 24 13.90 5.08 -3.38
N LYS A 25 13.39 5.49 -4.55
CA LYS A 25 14.05 6.48 -5.43
C LYS A 25 14.33 7.81 -4.71
N ASN A 26 13.49 8.16 -3.73
CA ASN A 26 13.61 9.37 -2.92
C ASN A 26 14.22 9.12 -1.53
N LYS A 27 14.94 8.00 -1.34
CA LYS A 27 15.64 7.63 -0.09
C LYS A 27 14.73 7.47 1.14
N VAL A 28 13.41 7.34 0.97
CA VAL A 28 12.49 7.01 2.07
C VAL A 28 12.50 5.50 2.30
N ARG A 29 12.69 5.08 3.56
CA ARG A 29 12.70 3.66 3.94
C ARG A 29 11.29 3.06 3.83
N ALA A 30 11.06 2.32 2.75
CA ALA A 30 9.86 1.54 2.50
C ALA A 30 10.19 0.06 2.32
N PHE A 31 9.38 -0.81 2.92
CA PHE A 31 9.47 -2.25 2.73
C PHE A 31 8.36 -2.70 1.78
N VAL A 32 8.69 -3.62 0.87
CA VAL A 32 7.73 -4.24 -0.04
C VAL A 32 7.49 -5.65 0.42
N PHE A 33 6.24 -6.02 0.58
CA PHE A 33 5.82 -7.38 0.80
C PHE A 33 4.90 -7.78 -0.34
N GLY A 34 5.23 -8.91 -0.95
CA GLY A 34 4.72 -9.33 -2.25
C GLY A 34 5.63 -8.88 -3.40
N GLY A 35 5.64 -9.68 -4.47
CA GLY A 35 6.55 -9.54 -5.62
C GLY A 35 6.48 -10.77 -6.54
N PHE A 36 7.32 -10.78 -7.59
CA PHE A 36 7.23 -11.65 -8.79
C PHE A 36 6.86 -13.11 -8.56
N ASP A 37 7.16 -13.71 -7.40
CA ASP A 37 7.01 -15.16 -7.20
C ASP A 37 6.11 -15.54 -6.01
N ARG A 38 5.70 -14.59 -5.17
CA ARG A 38 5.11 -14.92 -3.86
C ARG A 38 3.96 -14.01 -3.46
N GLN A 39 2.80 -14.62 -3.16
CA GLN A 39 1.69 -13.95 -2.47
C GLN A 39 2.08 -13.57 -1.04
N ILE A 40 1.61 -12.40 -0.61
CA ILE A 40 1.78 -11.92 0.76
C ILE A 40 1.00 -12.83 1.70
N MET A 41 1.68 -13.37 2.71
CA MET A 41 1.01 -14.06 3.79
C MET A 41 0.94 -13.18 5.03
N ALA A 42 -0.08 -13.40 5.86
CA ALA A 42 -0.22 -12.64 7.10
C ALA A 42 1.01 -12.72 8.02
N LYS A 43 1.71 -13.86 7.99
CA LYS A 43 2.98 -14.06 8.73
C LYS A 43 4.08 -13.09 8.32
N ASP A 44 4.06 -12.63 7.06
CA ASP A 44 5.04 -11.66 6.56
C ASP A 44 4.78 -10.29 7.19
N VAL A 45 3.51 -9.90 7.31
CA VAL A 45 3.10 -8.67 8.00
C VAL A 45 3.39 -8.75 9.51
N GLU A 46 3.05 -9.88 10.16
CA GLU A 46 3.34 -10.11 11.58
C GLU A 46 4.83 -9.95 11.91
N SER A 47 5.71 -10.46 11.04
CA SER A 47 7.17 -10.36 11.21
C SER A 47 7.65 -8.91 11.25
N ILE A 48 7.09 -8.04 10.40
CA ILE A 48 7.45 -6.62 10.35
C ILE A 48 6.92 -5.88 11.56
N VAL A 49 5.66 -6.10 11.91
CA VAL A 49 5.02 -5.44 13.05
C VAL A 49 5.79 -5.78 14.33
N LYS A 50 6.24 -7.03 14.47
CA LYS A 50 7.13 -7.44 15.57
C LYS A 50 8.51 -6.76 15.52
N LYS A 51 9.08 -6.54 14.33
CA LYS A 51 10.37 -5.84 14.16
C LYS A 51 10.28 -4.34 14.44
N PHE A 52 9.12 -3.74 14.24
CA PHE A 52 8.87 -2.31 14.48
C PHE A 52 7.74 -2.17 15.50
N PRO A 53 7.99 -2.44 16.80
CA PRO A 53 6.96 -2.41 17.84
C PRO A 53 6.34 -1.01 18.08
N GLN A 54 6.87 0.03 17.42
CA GLN A 54 6.35 1.38 17.48
C GLN A 54 5.17 1.54 16.52
N LYS A 55 4.08 2.18 16.96
CA LYS A 55 2.85 2.44 16.16
C LYS A 55 3.05 3.32 14.92
N ASN A 56 4.28 3.69 14.58
CA ASN A 56 4.63 4.52 13.42
C ASN A 56 4.76 3.68 12.14
N ILE A 57 3.90 2.67 11.95
CA ILE A 57 3.82 1.88 10.72
C ILE A 57 2.70 2.47 9.87
N LEU A 58 3.01 2.77 8.61
CA LEU A 58 2.04 3.13 7.59
C LEU A 58 1.96 1.98 6.58
N PHE A 59 0.81 1.33 6.50
CA PHE A 59 0.52 0.32 5.49
C PHE A 59 0.06 0.99 4.19
N VAL A 60 0.47 0.47 3.04
CA VAL A 60 -0.02 0.89 1.73
C VAL A 60 -0.42 -0.36 0.95
N ASP A 61 -1.66 -0.46 0.50
CA ASP A 61 -2.19 -1.66 -0.17
C ASP A 61 -3.15 -1.32 -1.31
N SER A 62 -3.39 -2.29 -2.17
CA SER A 62 -4.49 -2.28 -3.14
C SER A 62 -5.73 -2.91 -2.52
N GLY A 63 -6.89 -2.32 -2.76
CA GLY A 63 -8.16 -2.80 -2.24
C GLY A 63 -9.27 -2.85 -3.27
N MET A 64 -10.37 -3.44 -2.85
CA MET A 64 -11.61 -3.50 -3.62
C MET A 64 -12.45 -2.24 -3.39
N SER A 65 -12.21 -1.21 -4.19
CA SER A 65 -13.05 -0.03 -4.27
C SER A 65 -12.92 0.60 -5.66
N LYS A 66 -13.88 1.44 -6.05
CA LYS A 66 -13.90 2.09 -7.37
C LYS A 66 -13.12 3.40 -7.32
N ASN A 67 -11.89 3.38 -7.85
CA ASN A 67 -11.07 4.57 -8.12
C ASN A 67 -10.95 5.53 -6.91
N GLN A 68 -10.81 4.99 -5.71
CA GLN A 68 -10.74 5.77 -4.48
C GLN A 68 -9.44 5.48 -3.74
N ILE A 69 -8.88 6.49 -3.07
CA ILE A 69 -7.84 6.28 -2.05
C ILE A 69 -8.51 6.48 -0.71
N VAL A 70 -8.38 5.49 0.18
CA VAL A 70 -8.95 5.52 1.53
C VAL A 70 -7.80 5.54 2.52
N PHE A 71 -7.89 6.40 3.53
CA PHE A 71 -7.00 6.39 4.68
C PHE A 71 -7.77 5.83 5.88
N ASP A 72 -7.21 4.83 6.55
CA ASP A 72 -7.74 4.31 7.82
C ASP A 72 -6.67 4.46 8.90
N PRO A 73 -6.89 5.28 9.95
CA PRO A 73 -5.91 5.46 11.01
C PRO A 73 -5.77 4.24 11.93
N ASN A 74 -6.70 3.29 11.88
CA ASN A 74 -6.81 2.22 12.86
C ASN A 74 -6.08 0.95 12.44
N GLY A 75 -6.04 0.64 11.15
CA GLY A 75 -5.46 -0.61 10.70
C GLY A 75 -5.64 -0.94 9.23
N ILE A 76 -5.22 -2.15 8.90
CA ILE A 76 -5.45 -2.79 7.62
C ILE A 76 -5.99 -4.20 7.82
N ARG A 77 -6.98 -4.58 7.01
CA ARG A 77 -7.51 -5.94 6.94
C ARG A 77 -7.00 -6.61 5.68
N LEU A 78 -6.26 -7.70 5.84
CA LEU A 78 -5.75 -8.48 4.72
C LEU A 78 -6.84 -9.40 4.15
N ASN A 79 -6.62 -9.90 2.92
CA ASN A 79 -7.50 -10.85 2.24
C ASN A 79 -7.75 -12.16 3.04
N CYS A 80 -6.83 -12.54 3.93
CA CYS A 80 -6.99 -13.69 4.82
C CYS A 80 -7.86 -13.41 6.06
N GLY A 81 -8.46 -12.22 6.17
CA GLY A 81 -9.32 -11.81 7.28
C GLY A 81 -8.59 -11.25 8.50
N LYS A 82 -7.28 -11.44 8.61
CA LYS A 82 -6.47 -10.88 9.70
C LYS A 82 -6.42 -9.35 9.63
N PHE A 83 -6.52 -8.74 10.81
CA PHE A 83 -6.41 -7.30 11.01
C PHE A 83 -5.08 -6.97 11.69
N PHE A 84 -4.47 -5.88 11.25
CA PHE A 84 -3.24 -5.34 11.82
C PHE A 84 -3.46 -3.89 12.20
N GLU A 85 -3.12 -3.53 13.44
CA GLU A 85 -3.17 -2.15 13.91
C GLU A 85 -2.08 -1.30 13.24
N GLY A 86 -2.44 -0.07 12.88
CA GLY A 86 -1.55 0.91 12.27
C GLY A 86 -2.21 1.67 11.14
N ALA A 87 -1.78 2.92 10.91
CA ALA A 87 -2.37 3.72 9.84
C ALA A 87 -2.20 3.01 8.48
N SER A 88 -3.22 3.08 7.62
CA SER A 88 -3.19 2.45 6.31
C SER A 88 -3.73 3.37 5.22
N ILE A 89 -3.20 3.20 4.01
CA ILE A 89 -3.69 3.81 2.77
C ILE A 89 -4.05 2.67 1.82
N THR A 90 -5.30 2.62 1.41
CA THR A 90 -5.80 1.61 0.47
C THR A 90 -6.21 2.26 -0.85
N ALA A 91 -5.63 1.81 -1.96
CA ALA A 91 -6.00 2.21 -3.30
C ALA A 91 -7.06 1.25 -3.88
N GLY A 92 -8.27 1.75 -4.08
CA GLY A 92 -9.36 1.07 -4.76
C GLY A 92 -9.09 0.92 -6.25
N THR A 93 -8.52 -0.22 -6.64
CA THR A 93 -8.16 -0.56 -8.02
C THR A 93 -8.97 -1.73 -8.59
N ILE A 94 -9.61 -2.52 -7.73
CA ILE A 94 -10.39 -3.69 -8.14
C ILE A 94 -11.87 -3.31 -8.20
N LEU A 95 -12.45 -3.44 -9.39
CA LEU A 95 -13.88 -3.18 -9.63
C LEU A 95 -14.70 -4.44 -9.37
N LYS A 96 -15.74 -4.31 -8.53
CA LYS A 96 -16.84 -5.27 -8.46
C LYS A 96 -18.07 -4.72 -9.18
N SER A 97 -18.66 -5.52 -10.06
CA SER A 97 -19.97 -5.25 -10.66
C SER A 97 -20.84 -6.49 -10.53
N ASN A 98 -22.07 -6.34 -10.02
CA ASN A 98 -23.02 -7.44 -9.79
C ASN A 98 -22.41 -8.64 -9.05
N GLY A 99 -21.59 -8.37 -8.03
CA GLY A 99 -20.92 -9.41 -7.23
C GLY A 99 -19.74 -10.11 -7.92
N LYS A 100 -19.49 -9.86 -9.21
CA LYS A 100 -18.36 -10.42 -9.96
C LYS A 100 -17.18 -9.46 -9.96
N PHE A 101 -15.98 -10.03 -9.82
CA PHE A 101 -14.73 -9.30 -9.97
C PHE A 101 -14.48 -9.00 -11.44
N LEU A 102 -14.36 -7.72 -11.78
CA LEU A 102 -13.93 -7.28 -13.10
C LEU A 102 -12.41 -7.10 -13.08
N LEU A 103 -11.69 -8.24 -13.10
CA LEU A 103 -10.23 -8.24 -13.19
C LEU A 103 -9.72 -7.65 -14.52
N ALA A 104 -10.57 -7.62 -15.55
CA ALA A 104 -10.21 -7.29 -16.92
C ALA A 104 -10.18 -5.79 -17.28
N THR A 105 -10.45 -4.87 -16.34
CA THR A 105 -10.63 -3.45 -16.72
C THR A 105 -9.91 -2.43 -15.86
N THR A 106 -9.02 -2.81 -14.94
CA THR A 106 -8.23 -1.80 -14.20
C THR A 106 -7.24 -1.14 -15.18
N PRO A 107 -7.44 0.13 -15.59
CA PRO A 107 -6.54 0.75 -16.53
C PRO A 107 -5.19 0.95 -15.87
N ALA A 108 -4.10 0.61 -16.56
CA ALA A 108 -2.75 0.80 -16.02
C ALA A 108 -2.52 2.25 -15.57
N LYS A 109 -3.06 3.22 -16.33
CA LYS A 109 -3.07 4.65 -15.99
C LYS A 109 -3.63 4.93 -14.59
N THR A 110 -4.68 4.23 -14.17
CA THR A 110 -5.27 4.38 -12.84
C THR A 110 -4.30 3.89 -11.77
N VAL A 111 -3.69 2.72 -11.96
CA VAL A 111 -2.72 2.15 -11.00
C VAL A 111 -1.52 3.07 -10.82
N PHE A 112 -0.92 3.55 -11.93
CA PHE A 112 0.19 4.50 -11.89
C PHE A 112 -0.22 5.84 -11.25
N TYR A 113 -1.41 6.35 -11.57
CA TYR A 113 -1.92 7.58 -10.96
C TYR A 113 -2.09 7.43 -9.44
N MET A 114 -2.71 6.34 -8.97
CA MET A 114 -2.88 6.08 -7.54
C MET A 114 -1.53 5.94 -6.84
N ALA A 115 -0.62 5.13 -7.40
CA ALA A 115 0.71 4.94 -6.84
C ALA A 115 1.48 6.27 -6.74
N LYS A 116 1.42 7.10 -7.78
CA LYS A 116 2.06 8.42 -7.78
C LYS A 116 1.45 9.34 -6.72
N LYS A 117 0.13 9.44 -6.67
CA LYS A 117 -0.56 10.32 -5.72
C LYS A 117 -0.26 9.95 -4.27
N ILE A 118 -0.24 8.65 -3.96
CA ILE A 118 0.11 8.14 -2.63
C ILE A 118 1.58 8.42 -2.32
N SER A 119 2.50 8.14 -3.26
CA SER A 119 3.92 8.41 -3.02
C SER A 119 4.21 9.89 -2.81
N ASP A 120 3.60 10.77 -3.61
CA ASP A 120 3.80 12.23 -3.49
C ASP A 120 3.33 12.73 -2.11
N ALA A 121 2.17 12.29 -1.64
CA ALA A 121 1.65 12.67 -0.32
C ALA A 121 2.54 12.17 0.85
N ILE A 122 3.09 10.95 0.74
CA ILE A 122 4.01 10.42 1.74
C ILE A 122 5.32 11.22 1.75
N LEU A 123 5.84 11.57 0.57
CA LEU A 123 7.08 12.35 0.44
C LEU A 123 6.91 13.76 1.01
N GLU A 124 5.79 14.41 0.72
CA GLU A 124 5.44 15.72 1.28
C GLU A 124 5.41 15.69 2.81
N TYR A 125 4.82 14.65 3.40
CA TYR A 125 4.82 14.46 4.85
C TYR A 125 6.25 14.31 5.41
N PHE A 126 7.10 13.47 4.81
CA PHE A 126 8.47 13.32 5.29
C PHE A 126 9.29 14.60 5.17
N TRP A 127 9.12 15.33 4.06
CA TRP A 127 9.76 16.64 3.87
C TRP A 127 9.32 17.66 4.92
N PHE A 128 8.01 17.73 5.21
CA PHE A 128 7.47 18.59 6.26
C PHE A 128 8.04 18.23 7.65
N VAL A 129 8.12 16.94 7.97
CA VAL A 129 8.70 16.47 9.24
C VAL A 129 10.20 16.81 9.34
N GLU A 130 10.94 16.80 8.24
CA GLU A 130 12.35 17.24 8.23
C GLU A 130 12.49 18.74 8.47
N LEU A 131 11.58 19.56 7.94
CA LEU A 131 11.56 21.00 8.21
C LEU A 131 11.33 21.31 9.69
N LEU A 132 10.41 20.60 10.35
CA LEU A 132 10.10 20.82 11.77
C LEU A 132 11.23 20.42 12.73
N LYS A 133 12.24 19.67 12.26
CA LYS A 133 13.40 19.26 13.06
C LYS A 133 14.56 20.25 12.98
N LYS A 134 14.48 21.27 12.13
CA LYS A 134 15.45 22.36 12.00
C LYS A 134 15.00 23.55 12.83
#